data_AF-A0A6P5M131-F1
#
_entry.id   AF-A0A6P5M131-F1
#
_cell.length_a   1.000
_cell.length_b   1.000
_cell.length_c   1.000
_cell.angle_alpha   90.00
_cell.angle_beta   90.00
_cell.angle_gamma   90.00
#
_symmetry.space_group_name_H-M   'P 1'
#
loop_
_entity.id
_entity.type
_entity.pdbx_description
1 polymer ?
#
loop_
_entity_poly.entity_id
_entity_poly.type
_entity_poly.pdbx_seq_one_letter_code
_entity_poly.pdbx_strand_id
1 'polypeptide(L)'
;MVSRIEYCKAHTLQRQQYQGQLNEDKLKCKLRSLENQLHTCTQKYSKEGAKKVLLEMEDQKQSYEQKAKETLQKLLEEKTAAEQQLESTQRSLAMAELKCEQWREQYETLKEDWRDLGAKHSELESQLYVLQSKLQGADSRDFQLNQALHLLEREHQDLQMQIDRLQGDRELGCSNISDLQGQLRRSEEEKLALKATVEHLQNLLQSQSIQLHIQEEPMPQKGQTCATWSSTPTNLEEKSKGSGEEREKNLRDQLQERNLQLQAKDKECGELHSELDSLSDEYLSCLRKLQQCREELNRGQQPPHRRRCGCWLPALIVVIATALAAFLANTDSVVI
;
A
#
# COMPACT_ATOMS: atom_id res chain seq x y z
N MET A 1 103.38 -81.73 101.21
CA MET A 1 102.98 -80.69 100.24
C MET A 1 101.93 -81.16 99.22
N VAL A 2 101.90 -82.44 98.83
CA VAL A 2 100.98 -82.99 97.80
C VAL A 2 99.48 -82.92 98.20
N SER A 3 99.10 -83.23 99.45
CA SER A 3 97.69 -83.21 99.89
C SER A 3 97.03 -81.81 99.94
N ARG A 4 97.82 -80.74 100.13
CA ARG A 4 97.29 -79.36 100.06
C ARG A 4 97.03 -78.94 98.61
N ILE A 5 97.83 -79.42 97.65
CA ILE A 5 97.66 -79.13 96.23
C ILE A 5 96.43 -79.86 95.67
N GLU A 6 96.18 -81.11 96.08
CA GLU A 6 94.96 -81.84 95.69
C GLU A 6 93.70 -81.23 96.30
N TYR A 7 93.73 -80.80 97.56
CA TYR A 7 92.60 -80.11 98.19
C TYR A 7 92.30 -78.75 97.52
N CYS A 8 93.35 -77.98 97.19
CA CYS A 8 93.19 -76.74 96.41
C CYS A 8 92.65 -77.01 95.00
N LYS A 9 93.09 -78.08 94.32
CA LYS A 9 92.56 -78.47 92.99
C LYS A 9 91.09 -78.89 93.07
N ALA A 10 90.71 -79.71 94.04
CA ALA A 10 89.32 -80.12 94.27
C ALA A 10 88.41 -78.93 94.58
N HIS A 11 88.84 -78.01 95.46
CA HIS A 11 88.08 -76.80 95.78
C HIS A 11 87.99 -75.82 94.58
N THR A 12 89.00 -75.76 93.72
CA THR A 12 88.97 -74.95 92.49
C THR A 12 88.03 -75.55 91.44
N LEU A 13 88.05 -76.88 91.27
CA LEU A 13 87.13 -77.61 90.40
C LEU A 13 85.68 -77.49 90.90
N GLN A 14 85.45 -77.63 92.21
CA GLN A 14 84.15 -77.44 92.83
C GLN A 14 83.65 -76.00 92.63
N ARG A 15 84.49 -74.98 92.85
CA ARG A 15 84.15 -73.58 92.56
C ARG A 15 83.80 -73.37 91.09
N GLN A 16 84.57 -73.92 90.15
CA GLN A 16 84.28 -73.84 88.72
C GLN A 16 82.96 -74.55 88.36
N GLN A 17 82.67 -75.68 88.98
CA GLN A 17 81.42 -76.42 88.81
C GLN A 17 80.22 -75.63 89.34
N TYR A 18 80.31 -75.05 90.54
CA TYR A 18 79.28 -74.17 91.10
C TYR A 18 79.08 -72.90 90.27
N GLN A 19 80.16 -72.28 89.77
CA GLN A 19 80.09 -71.11 88.89
C GLN A 19 79.42 -71.46 87.55
N GLY A 20 79.71 -72.65 87.01
CA GLY A 20 79.06 -73.21 85.83
C GLY A 20 77.56 -73.40 86.04
N GLN A 21 77.16 -74.03 87.15
CA GLN A 21 75.76 -74.22 87.53
C GLN A 21 75.01 -72.89 87.71
N LEU A 22 75.60 -71.91 88.40
CA LEU A 22 74.99 -70.59 88.58
C LEU A 22 74.77 -69.87 87.24
N ASN A 23 75.73 -69.99 86.31
CA ASN A 23 75.60 -69.42 84.97
C ASN A 23 74.52 -70.12 84.15
N GLU A 24 74.43 -71.45 84.26
CA GLU A 24 73.40 -72.26 83.62
C GLU A 24 72.00 -71.87 84.12
N ASP A 25 71.82 -71.73 85.44
CA ASP A 25 70.56 -71.32 86.05
C ASP A 25 70.16 -69.89 85.64
N LYS A 26 71.13 -68.98 85.57
CA LYS A 26 70.89 -67.61 85.10
C LYS A 26 70.45 -67.60 83.63
N LEU A 27 71.05 -68.43 82.78
CA LEU A 27 70.65 -68.58 81.38
C LEU A 27 69.27 -69.23 81.27
N LYS A 28 68.97 -70.26 82.06
CA LYS A 28 67.63 -70.90 82.12
C LYS A 28 66.55 -69.92 82.58
N CYS A 29 66.83 -69.05 83.56
CA CYS A 29 65.90 -68.01 83.97
C CYS A 29 65.68 -66.96 82.87
N LYS A 30 66.73 -66.54 82.17
CA LYS A 30 66.61 -65.65 81.00
C LYS A 30 65.84 -66.30 79.85
N LEU A 31 66.12 -67.58 79.56
CA LEU A 31 65.43 -68.36 78.54
C LEU A 31 63.94 -68.43 78.86
N ARG A 32 63.56 -68.84 80.08
CA ARG A 32 62.16 -68.87 80.53
C ARG A 32 61.48 -67.51 80.46
N SER A 33 62.19 -66.42 80.78
CA SER A 33 61.67 -65.06 80.65
C SER A 33 61.41 -64.68 79.19
N LEU A 34 62.36 -64.94 78.29
CA LEU A 34 62.22 -64.69 76.86
C LEU A 34 61.14 -65.59 76.22
N GLU A 35 61.05 -66.84 76.62
CA GLU A 35 59.98 -67.77 76.21
C GLU A 35 58.61 -67.28 76.66
N ASN A 36 58.48 -66.81 77.91
CA ASN A 36 57.23 -66.22 78.41
C ASN A 36 56.86 -64.93 77.67
N GLN A 37 57.84 -64.09 77.34
CA GLN A 37 57.60 -62.89 76.53
C GLN A 37 57.17 -63.25 75.11
N LEU A 38 57.85 -64.21 74.47
CA LEU A 38 57.49 -64.71 73.15
C LEU A 38 56.09 -65.33 73.15
N HIS A 39 55.75 -66.12 74.17
CA HIS A 39 54.43 -66.70 74.33
C HIS A 39 53.36 -65.62 74.50
N THR A 40 53.61 -64.61 75.35
CA THR A 40 52.68 -63.49 75.56
C THR A 40 52.49 -62.67 74.27
N CYS A 41 53.56 -62.41 73.51
CA CYS A 41 53.48 -61.74 72.21
C CYS A 41 52.70 -62.58 71.19
N THR A 42 52.95 -63.89 71.14
CA THR A 42 52.28 -64.83 70.23
C THR A 42 50.79 -64.99 70.57
N GLN A 43 50.43 -64.95 71.84
CA GLN A 43 49.04 -65.04 72.29
C GLN A 43 48.28 -63.72 72.04
N LYS A 44 48.92 -62.56 72.24
CA LYS A 44 48.35 -61.24 71.91
C LYS A 44 48.10 -61.09 70.41
N TYR A 45 49.03 -61.59 69.60
CA TYR A 45 48.87 -61.71 68.15
C TYR A 45 48.50 -63.15 67.78
N SER A 46 47.48 -63.69 68.47
CA SER A 46 46.96 -65.00 68.10
C SER A 46 46.57 -65.01 66.63
N LYS A 47 46.79 -66.14 65.97
CA LYS A 47 46.42 -66.36 64.56
C LYS A 47 44.96 -65.96 64.29
N GLU A 48 44.08 -66.15 65.28
CA GLU A 48 42.67 -65.78 65.20
C GLU A 48 42.44 -64.26 65.25
N GLY A 49 43.17 -63.54 66.11
CA GLY A 49 43.13 -62.07 66.16
C GLY A 49 43.62 -61.42 64.86
N ALA A 50 44.73 -61.91 64.30
CA ALA A 50 45.24 -61.43 63.01
C ALA A 50 44.27 -61.71 61.86
N LYS A 51 43.66 -62.91 61.82
CA LYS A 51 42.63 -63.26 60.83
C LYS A 51 41.41 -62.35 60.94
N LYS A 52 40.97 -62.03 62.16
CA LYS A 52 39.85 -61.11 62.39
C LYS A 52 40.13 -59.72 61.83
N VAL A 53 41.31 -59.15 62.13
CA VAL A 53 41.71 -57.84 61.60
C VAL A 53 41.80 -57.86 60.07
N LEU A 54 42.35 -58.92 59.47
CA LEU A 54 42.39 -59.05 58.00
C LEU A 54 41.00 -59.11 57.38
N LEU A 55 40.05 -59.80 58.00
CA LEU A 55 38.66 -59.83 57.54
C LEU A 55 37.98 -58.47 57.67
N GLU A 56 38.17 -57.77 58.80
CA GLU A 56 37.66 -56.41 59.00
C GLU A 56 38.23 -55.42 57.98
N MET A 57 39.53 -55.52 57.67
CA MET A 57 40.18 -54.69 56.64
C MET A 57 39.66 -54.99 55.23
N GLU A 58 39.45 -56.26 54.90
CA GLU A 58 38.89 -56.65 53.60
C GLU A 58 37.43 -56.19 53.46
N ASP A 59 36.61 -56.30 54.52
CA ASP A 59 35.25 -55.77 54.55
C ASP A 59 35.22 -54.24 54.38
N GLN A 60 36.09 -53.51 55.08
CA GLN A 60 36.24 -52.07 54.89
C GLN A 60 36.63 -51.71 53.46
N LYS A 61 37.63 -52.40 52.90
CA LYS A 61 38.06 -52.21 51.50
C LYS A 61 36.90 -52.42 50.54
N GLN A 62 36.16 -53.53 50.69
CA GLN A 62 35.00 -53.84 49.85
C GLN A 62 33.89 -52.78 50.02
N SER A 63 33.65 -52.31 51.24
CA SER A 63 32.71 -51.21 51.53
C SER A 63 33.10 -49.91 50.82
N TYR A 64 34.39 -49.53 50.86
CA TYR A 64 34.88 -48.35 50.16
C TYR A 64 34.82 -48.50 48.64
N GLU A 65 35.20 -49.66 48.10
CA GLU A 65 35.10 -49.95 46.67
C GLU A 65 33.65 -49.90 46.20
N GLN A 66 32.71 -50.46 46.97
CA GLN A 66 31.28 -50.44 46.65
C GLN A 66 30.73 -49.01 46.66
N LYS A 67 31.03 -48.23 47.71
CA LYS A 67 30.64 -46.81 47.77
C LYS A 67 31.22 -46.00 46.61
N ALA A 68 32.48 -46.25 46.23
CA ALA A 68 33.09 -45.59 45.09
C ALA A 68 32.43 -45.97 43.76
N LYS A 69 32.03 -47.23 43.58
CA LYS A 69 31.27 -47.67 42.40
C LYS A 69 29.91 -47.01 42.33
N GLU A 70 29.19 -46.97 43.45
CA GLU A 70 27.86 -46.33 43.53
C GLU A 70 27.93 -44.83 43.25
N THR A 71 28.93 -44.11 43.79
CA THR A 71 29.10 -42.69 43.50
C THR A 71 29.48 -42.43 42.05
N LEU A 72 30.36 -43.26 41.46
CA LEU A 72 30.71 -43.16 40.04
C LEU A 72 29.51 -43.46 39.14
N GLN A 73 28.71 -44.48 39.47
CA GLN A 73 27.50 -44.77 38.71
C GLN A 73 26.50 -43.61 38.77
N LYS A 74 26.26 -43.04 39.95
CA LYS A 74 25.39 -41.87 40.12
C LYS A 74 25.89 -40.67 39.33
N LEU A 75 27.21 -40.40 39.36
CA LEU A 75 27.81 -39.32 38.58
C LEU A 75 27.69 -39.54 37.06
N LEU A 76 27.78 -40.78 36.59
CA LEU A 76 27.57 -41.10 35.17
C LEU A 76 26.12 -40.88 34.76
N GLU A 77 25.15 -41.31 35.58
CA GLU A 77 23.73 -41.06 35.35
C GLU A 77 23.43 -39.54 35.29
N GLU A 78 23.93 -38.77 36.26
CA GLU A 78 23.81 -37.30 36.29
C GLU A 78 24.47 -36.64 35.06
N LYS A 79 25.66 -37.11 34.65
CA LYS A 79 26.35 -36.64 33.44
C LYS A 79 25.50 -36.87 32.19
N THR A 80 24.97 -38.08 32.00
CA THR A 80 24.14 -38.40 30.83
C THR A 80 22.83 -37.61 30.82
N ALA A 81 22.21 -37.37 31.99
CA ALA A 81 21.02 -36.54 32.09
C ALA A 81 21.31 -35.06 31.74
N ALA A 82 22.43 -34.52 32.22
CA ALA A 82 22.88 -33.17 31.87
C ALA A 82 23.20 -33.03 30.37
N GLU A 83 23.83 -34.05 29.76
CA GLU A 83 24.10 -34.09 28.32
C GLU A 83 22.80 -34.10 27.50
N GLN A 84 21.81 -34.94 27.87
CA GLN A 84 20.51 -34.97 27.20
C GLN A 84 19.76 -33.63 27.32
N GLN A 85 19.83 -32.99 28.50
CA GLN A 85 19.25 -31.67 28.70
C GLN A 85 19.94 -30.61 27.84
N LEU A 86 21.28 -30.63 27.77
CA LEU A 86 22.05 -29.73 26.91
C LEU A 86 21.68 -29.89 25.43
N GLU A 87 21.56 -31.13 24.95
CA GLU A 87 21.13 -31.36 23.57
C GLU A 87 19.70 -30.86 23.33
N SER A 88 18.79 -31.04 24.30
CA SER A 88 17.42 -30.54 24.20
C SER A 88 17.39 -29.01 24.11
N THR A 89 18.18 -28.32 24.95
CA THR A 89 18.25 -26.86 24.93
C THR A 89 18.92 -26.36 23.64
N GLN A 90 19.98 -27.01 23.16
CA GLN A 90 20.62 -26.70 21.88
C GLN A 90 19.64 -26.83 20.70
N ARG A 91 18.84 -27.90 20.62
CA ARG A 91 17.80 -28.04 19.59
C ARG A 91 16.77 -26.91 19.67
N SER A 92 16.32 -26.56 20.88
CA SER A 92 15.36 -25.47 21.07
C SER A 92 15.92 -24.10 20.69
N LEU A 93 17.22 -23.87 20.96
CA LEU A 93 17.94 -22.66 20.60
C LEU A 93 18.06 -22.56 19.08
N ALA A 94 18.50 -23.62 18.40
CA ALA A 94 18.60 -23.64 16.93
C ALA A 94 17.25 -23.36 16.26
N MET A 95 16.15 -23.89 16.82
CA MET A 95 14.80 -23.59 16.33
C MET A 95 14.38 -22.13 16.59
N ALA A 96 14.84 -21.52 17.68
CA ALA A 96 14.58 -20.11 17.96
C ALA A 96 15.40 -19.20 17.04
N GLU A 97 16.66 -19.53 16.78
CA GLU A 97 17.54 -18.83 15.84
C GLU A 97 16.97 -18.82 14.43
N LEU A 98 16.53 -19.98 13.92
CA LEU A 98 15.87 -20.09 12.62
C LEU A 98 14.61 -19.21 12.54
N LYS A 99 13.79 -19.18 13.59
CA LYS A 99 12.61 -18.31 13.62
C LYS A 99 13.01 -16.84 13.60
N CYS A 100 14.03 -16.45 14.36
CA CYS A 100 14.54 -15.08 14.35
C CYS A 100 15.04 -14.66 12.96
N GLU A 101 15.69 -15.56 12.22
CA GLU A 101 16.10 -15.32 10.83
C GLU A 101 14.88 -15.13 9.91
N GLN A 102 13.86 -15.98 10.03
CA GLN A 102 12.61 -15.83 9.26
C GLN A 102 11.91 -14.50 9.54
N TRP A 103 11.78 -14.10 10.80
CA TRP A 103 11.19 -12.81 11.17
C TRP A 103 12.01 -11.63 10.65
N ARG A 104 13.34 -11.74 10.62
CA ARG A 104 14.23 -10.72 10.06
C ARG A 104 14.02 -10.59 8.55
N GLU A 105 13.94 -11.69 7.82
CA GLU A 105 13.66 -11.68 6.39
C GLU A 105 12.32 -11.02 6.10
N GLN A 106 11.25 -11.43 6.80
CA GLN A 106 9.92 -10.82 6.68
C GLN A 106 9.90 -9.32 7.02
N TYR A 107 10.71 -8.91 8.00
CA TYR A 107 10.85 -7.50 8.34
C TYR A 107 11.53 -6.70 7.21
N GLU A 108 12.61 -7.23 6.64
CA GLU A 108 13.29 -6.55 5.53
C GLU A 108 12.44 -6.51 4.26
N THR A 109 11.69 -7.57 3.93
CA THR A 109 10.73 -7.54 2.81
C THR A 109 9.63 -6.51 3.04
N LEU A 110 9.06 -6.47 4.25
CA LEU A 110 8.02 -5.49 4.58
C LEU A 110 8.57 -4.06 4.51
N LYS A 111 9.79 -3.85 4.97
CA LYS A 111 10.49 -2.55 4.90
C LYS A 111 10.76 -2.12 3.45
N GLU A 112 11.07 -3.06 2.56
CA GLU A 112 11.14 -2.82 1.12
C GLU A 112 9.78 -2.40 0.55
N ASP A 113 8.72 -3.16 0.85
CA ASP A 113 7.36 -2.83 0.42
C ASP A 113 6.92 -1.43 0.90
N TRP A 114 7.27 -1.05 2.14
CA TRP A 114 7.00 0.29 2.66
C TRP A 114 7.74 1.38 1.91
N ARG A 115 9.01 1.14 1.51
CA ARG A 115 9.77 2.10 0.68
C ARG A 115 9.15 2.25 -0.71
N ASP A 116 8.76 1.14 -1.33
CA ASP A 116 8.14 1.14 -2.66
C ASP A 116 6.78 1.84 -2.64
N LEU A 117 5.97 1.61 -1.60
CA LEU A 117 4.70 2.31 -1.41
C LEU A 117 4.91 3.81 -1.21
N GLY A 118 5.93 4.19 -0.42
CA GLY A 118 6.32 5.59 -0.25
C GLY A 118 6.74 6.25 -1.56
N ALA A 119 7.53 5.57 -2.39
CA ALA A 119 7.93 6.06 -3.70
C ALA A 119 6.72 6.25 -4.63
N LYS A 120 5.81 5.27 -4.70
CA LYS A 120 4.55 5.37 -5.47
C LYS A 120 3.68 6.53 -4.99
N HIS A 121 3.58 6.73 -3.69
CA HIS A 121 2.83 7.86 -3.14
C HIS A 121 3.42 9.20 -3.59
N SER A 122 4.74 9.37 -3.48
CA SER A 122 5.41 10.61 -3.92
C SER A 122 5.28 10.87 -5.43
N GLU A 123 5.23 9.81 -6.25
CA GLU A 123 4.98 9.91 -7.69
C GLU A 123 3.54 10.35 -7.97
N LEU A 124 2.55 9.74 -7.31
CA LEU A 124 1.14 10.15 -7.44
C LEU A 124 0.92 11.59 -6.97
N GLU A 125 1.57 12.02 -5.89
CA GLU A 125 1.54 13.41 -5.46
C GLU A 125 2.11 14.34 -6.52
N SER A 126 3.25 13.99 -7.12
CA SER A 126 3.87 14.77 -8.21
C SER A 126 2.94 14.87 -9.43
N GLN A 127 2.27 13.78 -9.80
CA GLN A 127 1.27 13.77 -10.87
C GLN A 127 0.06 14.64 -10.54
N LEU A 128 -0.45 14.59 -9.30
CA LEU A 128 -1.55 15.44 -8.85
C LEU A 128 -1.17 16.93 -8.96
N TYR A 129 0.05 17.31 -8.58
CA TYR A 129 0.52 18.68 -8.75
C TYR A 129 0.56 19.11 -10.22
N VAL A 130 1.02 18.24 -11.13
CA VAL A 130 1.02 18.52 -12.57
C VAL A 130 -0.40 18.68 -13.10
N LEU A 131 -1.33 17.79 -12.72
CA LEU A 131 -2.73 17.87 -13.12
C LEU A 131 -3.40 19.13 -12.59
N GLN A 132 -3.11 19.51 -11.34
CA GLN A 132 -3.60 20.75 -10.75
C GLN A 132 -3.09 21.98 -11.53
N SER A 133 -1.82 22.00 -11.92
CA SER A 133 -1.26 23.07 -12.75
C SER A 133 -1.91 23.13 -14.14
N LYS A 134 -2.13 21.98 -14.78
CA LYS A 134 -2.82 21.90 -16.08
C LYS A 134 -4.26 22.40 -15.99
N LEU A 135 -4.97 22.03 -14.92
CA LEU A 135 -6.34 22.48 -14.65
C LEU A 135 -6.40 23.99 -14.46
N GLN A 136 -5.52 24.57 -13.63
CA GLN A 136 -5.43 26.01 -13.45
C GLN A 136 -5.12 26.73 -14.78
N GLY A 137 -4.27 26.13 -15.62
CA GLY A 137 -4.02 26.61 -16.98
C GLY A 137 -5.27 26.60 -17.86
N ALA A 138 -6.09 25.55 -17.78
CA ALA A 138 -7.37 25.48 -18.49
C ALA A 138 -8.37 26.53 -17.99
N ASP A 139 -8.55 26.64 -16.67
CA ASP A 139 -9.44 27.64 -16.05
C ASP A 139 -9.08 29.07 -16.47
N SER A 140 -7.79 29.40 -16.54
CA SER A 140 -7.34 30.73 -16.99
C SER A 140 -7.66 31.00 -18.47
N ARG A 141 -7.59 29.98 -19.33
CA ARG A 141 -7.95 30.09 -20.75
C ARG A 141 -9.46 30.20 -20.93
N ASP A 142 -10.24 29.42 -20.18
CA ASP A 142 -11.69 29.48 -20.20
C ASP A 142 -12.20 30.85 -19.72
N PHE A 143 -11.56 31.42 -18.69
CA PHE A 143 -11.84 32.79 -18.26
C PHE A 143 -11.58 33.81 -19.37
N GLN A 144 -10.45 33.70 -20.09
CA GLN A 144 -10.13 34.58 -21.22
C GLN A 144 -11.14 34.44 -22.37
N LEU A 145 -11.53 33.22 -22.71
CA LEU A 145 -12.53 32.94 -23.76
C LEU A 145 -13.90 33.49 -23.37
N ASN A 146 -14.35 33.27 -22.14
CA ASN A 146 -15.62 33.81 -21.65
C ASN A 146 -15.63 35.35 -21.65
N GLN A 147 -14.52 35.98 -21.28
CA GLN A 147 -14.40 37.44 -21.39
C GLN A 147 -14.51 37.92 -22.84
N ALA A 148 -13.84 37.25 -23.79
CA ALA A 148 -13.93 37.58 -25.20
C ALA A 148 -15.35 37.37 -25.77
N LEU A 149 -16.04 36.30 -25.36
CA LEU A 149 -17.43 36.05 -25.72
C LEU A 149 -18.34 37.18 -25.23
N HIS A 150 -18.21 37.60 -23.97
CA HIS A 150 -19.01 38.71 -23.44
C HIS A 150 -18.76 40.05 -24.15
N LEU A 151 -17.52 40.32 -24.58
CA LEU A 151 -17.23 41.50 -25.39
C LEU A 151 -17.92 41.42 -26.75
N LEU A 152 -17.82 40.28 -27.43
CA LEU A 152 -18.46 40.06 -28.73
C LEU A 152 -19.99 40.12 -28.64
N GLU A 153 -20.58 39.57 -27.58
CA GLU A 153 -22.02 39.67 -27.30
C GLU A 153 -22.46 41.12 -27.14
N ARG A 154 -21.66 41.94 -26.43
CA ARG A 154 -21.95 43.36 -26.27
C ARG A 154 -21.87 44.12 -27.59
N GLU A 155 -20.82 43.88 -28.38
CA GLU A 155 -20.70 44.49 -29.71
C GLU A 155 -21.86 44.07 -30.61
N HIS A 156 -22.29 42.81 -30.54
CA HIS A 156 -23.44 42.33 -31.28
C HIS A 156 -24.73 43.05 -30.87
N GLN A 157 -24.96 43.24 -29.57
CA GLN A 157 -26.10 44.02 -29.06
C GLN A 157 -26.04 45.47 -29.53
N ASP A 158 -24.88 46.12 -29.47
CA ASP A 158 -24.69 47.50 -29.92
C ASP A 158 -24.97 47.66 -31.43
N LEU A 159 -24.49 46.72 -32.25
CA LEU A 159 -24.78 46.69 -33.68
C LEU A 159 -26.26 46.43 -33.96
N GLN A 160 -26.90 45.53 -33.22
CA GLN A 160 -28.35 45.29 -33.34
C GLN A 160 -29.15 46.56 -33.04
N MET A 161 -28.81 47.27 -31.96
CA MET A 161 -29.42 48.55 -31.62
C MET A 161 -29.20 49.62 -32.72
N GLN A 162 -28.05 49.62 -33.40
CA GLN A 162 -27.82 50.52 -34.53
C GLN A 162 -28.66 50.14 -35.75
N ILE A 163 -28.79 48.85 -36.06
CA ILE A 163 -29.63 48.35 -37.15
C ILE A 163 -31.08 48.76 -36.92
N ASP A 164 -31.61 48.55 -35.71
CA ASP A 164 -33.00 48.88 -35.37
C ASP A 164 -33.27 50.39 -35.52
N ARG A 165 -32.31 51.24 -35.12
CA ARG A 165 -32.40 52.70 -35.33
C ARG A 165 -32.46 53.07 -36.82
N LEU A 166 -31.54 52.51 -37.62
CA LEU A 166 -31.49 52.77 -39.06
C LEU A 166 -32.74 52.26 -39.78
N GLN A 167 -33.32 51.15 -39.32
CA GLN A 167 -34.59 50.64 -39.84
C GLN A 167 -35.74 51.60 -39.51
N GLY A 168 -35.83 52.08 -38.27
CA GLY A 168 -36.83 53.10 -37.87
C GLY A 168 -36.71 54.39 -38.68
N ASP A 169 -35.48 54.90 -38.88
CA ASP A 169 -35.24 56.09 -39.71
C ASP A 169 -35.65 55.87 -41.17
N ARG A 170 -35.42 54.66 -41.70
CA ARG A 170 -35.82 54.28 -43.06
C ARG A 170 -37.34 54.24 -43.21
N GLU A 171 -38.05 53.65 -42.25
CA GLU A 171 -39.51 53.58 -42.24
C GLU A 171 -40.15 54.98 -42.15
N LEU A 172 -39.60 55.84 -41.29
CA LEU A 172 -40.00 57.25 -41.20
C LEU A 172 -39.75 57.97 -42.53
N GLY A 173 -38.59 57.76 -43.16
CA GLY A 173 -38.26 58.29 -44.47
C GLY A 173 -39.23 57.83 -45.57
N CYS A 174 -39.58 56.53 -45.60
CA CYS A 174 -40.58 55.98 -46.52
C CYS A 174 -41.96 56.62 -46.32
N SER A 175 -42.38 56.82 -45.07
CA SER A 175 -43.64 57.49 -44.74
C SER A 175 -43.67 58.93 -45.25
N ASN A 176 -42.59 59.69 -45.01
CA ASN A 176 -42.44 61.06 -45.51
C ASN A 176 -42.47 61.16 -47.05
N ILE A 177 -41.81 60.22 -47.75
CA ILE A 177 -41.84 60.18 -49.23
C ILE A 177 -43.27 59.90 -49.73
N SER A 178 -43.99 58.97 -49.11
CA SER A 178 -45.39 58.68 -49.44
C SER A 178 -46.27 59.91 -49.22
N ASP A 179 -46.10 60.63 -48.11
CA ASP A 179 -46.84 61.85 -47.82
C ASP A 179 -46.57 62.95 -48.85
N LEU A 180 -45.29 63.16 -49.23
CA LEU A 180 -44.90 64.12 -50.25
C LEU A 180 -45.42 63.72 -51.64
N GLN A 181 -45.39 62.45 -52.01
CA GLN A 181 -46.02 61.96 -53.25
C GLN A 181 -47.53 62.21 -53.24
N GLY A 182 -48.19 62.00 -52.09
CA GLY A 182 -49.61 62.31 -51.92
C GLY A 182 -49.91 63.80 -52.04
N GLN A 183 -49.04 64.68 -51.54
CA GLN A 183 -49.15 66.12 -51.72
C GLN A 183 -48.93 66.54 -53.18
N LEU A 184 -47.93 65.96 -53.84
CA LEU A 184 -47.63 66.22 -55.25
C LEU A 184 -48.81 65.85 -56.14
N ARG A 185 -49.38 64.65 -55.97
CA ARG A 185 -50.59 64.22 -56.71
C ARG A 185 -51.74 65.20 -56.55
N ARG A 186 -52.02 65.64 -55.31
CA ARG A 186 -53.08 66.64 -55.05
C ARG A 186 -52.82 67.94 -55.80
N SER A 187 -51.58 68.44 -55.77
CA SER A 187 -51.21 69.64 -56.52
C SER A 187 -51.31 69.44 -58.05
N GLU A 188 -50.98 68.26 -58.57
CA GLU A 188 -51.15 67.90 -59.97
C GLU A 188 -52.63 67.82 -60.38
N GLU A 189 -53.47 67.21 -59.55
CA GLU A 189 -54.93 67.16 -59.72
C GLU A 189 -55.54 68.56 -59.71
N GLU A 190 -55.16 69.40 -58.75
CA GLU A 190 -55.55 70.81 -58.70
C GLU A 190 -55.09 71.57 -59.95
N LYS A 191 -53.85 71.36 -60.41
CA LYS A 191 -53.33 71.94 -61.66
C LYS A 191 -54.14 71.48 -62.87
N LEU A 192 -54.49 70.20 -62.96
CA LEU A 192 -55.34 69.66 -64.03
C LEU A 192 -56.75 70.25 -63.98
N ALA A 193 -57.34 70.38 -62.79
CA ALA A 193 -58.63 71.02 -62.59
C ALA A 193 -58.61 72.49 -63.00
N LEU A 194 -57.58 73.24 -62.59
CA LEU A 194 -57.35 74.62 -63.02
C LEU A 194 -57.11 74.72 -64.53
N LYS A 195 -56.39 73.77 -65.12
CA LYS A 195 -56.21 73.71 -66.57
C LYS A 195 -57.54 73.47 -67.28
N ALA A 196 -58.38 72.57 -66.78
CA ALA A 196 -59.71 72.31 -67.32
C ALA A 196 -60.63 73.53 -67.18
N THR A 197 -60.56 74.29 -66.08
CA THR A 197 -61.33 75.53 -65.95
C THR A 197 -60.82 76.61 -66.90
N VAL A 198 -59.50 76.73 -67.10
CA VAL A 198 -58.92 77.63 -68.11
C VAL A 198 -59.35 77.23 -69.51
N GLU A 199 -59.30 75.94 -69.88
CA GLU A 199 -59.78 75.43 -71.16
C GLU A 199 -61.29 75.69 -71.33
N HIS A 200 -62.10 75.52 -70.28
CA HIS A 200 -63.52 75.86 -70.29
C HIS A 200 -63.76 77.36 -70.50
N LEU A 201 -63.01 78.22 -69.81
CA LEU A 201 -63.07 79.68 -70.01
C LEU A 201 -62.59 80.09 -71.40
N GLN A 202 -61.56 79.45 -71.96
CA GLN A 202 -61.13 79.62 -73.34
C GLN A 202 -62.23 79.21 -74.32
N ASN A 203 -62.90 78.07 -74.10
CA ASN A 203 -64.04 77.64 -74.91
C ASN A 203 -65.24 78.60 -74.79
N LEU A 204 -65.50 79.17 -73.61
CA LEU A 204 -66.50 80.22 -73.41
C LEU A 204 -66.13 81.51 -74.18
N LEU A 205 -64.87 81.94 -74.13
CA LEU A 205 -64.37 83.06 -74.91
C LEU A 205 -64.42 82.77 -76.41
N GLN A 206 -64.10 81.56 -76.84
CA GLN A 206 -64.17 81.14 -78.24
C GLN A 206 -65.61 81.04 -78.73
N SER A 207 -66.55 80.50 -77.93
CA SER A 207 -67.97 80.49 -78.25
C SER A 207 -68.60 81.90 -78.24
N GLN A 208 -68.12 82.80 -77.38
CA GLN A 208 -68.48 84.22 -77.40
C GLN A 208 -67.86 84.96 -78.60
N SER A 209 -66.65 84.58 -79.03
CA SER A 209 -66.02 85.05 -80.26
C SER A 209 -66.74 84.51 -81.51
N ILE A 210 -67.33 83.30 -81.46
CA ILE A 210 -68.17 82.73 -82.51
C ILE A 210 -69.55 83.42 -82.56
N GLN A 211 -70.03 83.95 -81.43
CA GLN A 211 -71.24 84.78 -81.37
C GLN A 211 -71.06 86.17 -82.04
N LEU A 212 -69.82 86.58 -82.34
CA LEU A 212 -69.47 87.83 -83.05
C LEU A 212 -68.80 87.62 -84.42
N HIS A 213 -68.88 86.41 -84.98
CA HIS A 213 -68.28 86.15 -86.30
C HIS A 213 -69.11 85.17 -87.14
N ILE A 214 -70.14 85.71 -87.81
CA ILE A 214 -70.64 85.13 -89.07
C ILE A 214 -69.94 85.89 -90.20
N GLN A 215 -68.75 85.42 -90.60
CA GLN A 215 -68.34 85.34 -92.01
C GLN A 215 -67.03 84.52 -92.16
N GLU A 216 -67.18 83.41 -92.87
CA GLU A 216 -66.20 82.65 -93.67
C GLU A 216 -65.15 81.73 -92.97
N GLU A 217 -65.47 80.43 -93.04
CA GLU A 217 -64.56 79.28 -93.30
C GLU A 217 -63.97 79.35 -94.74
N PRO A 218 -62.92 78.58 -95.17
CA PRO A 218 -62.67 77.18 -94.79
C PRO A 218 -61.19 76.70 -94.62
N MET A 219 -61.10 75.52 -94.00
CA MET A 219 -60.01 74.52 -93.93
C MET A 219 -59.40 74.14 -95.31
N PRO A 220 -58.27 73.36 -95.45
CA PRO A 220 -58.20 71.98 -94.93
C PRO A 220 -56.82 71.33 -94.62
N GLN A 221 -56.89 70.19 -93.89
CA GLN A 221 -56.10 68.95 -94.10
C GLN A 221 -54.58 68.96 -93.79
N LYS A 222 -53.90 67.90 -93.35
CA LYS A 222 -54.15 66.52 -92.85
C LYS A 222 -52.75 65.95 -92.56
N GLY A 223 -52.60 64.97 -91.67
CA GLY A 223 -51.40 64.12 -91.62
C GLY A 223 -50.81 63.95 -90.20
N GLN A 224 -51.22 63.05 -89.31
CA GLN A 224 -51.36 61.58 -89.38
C GLN A 224 -50.13 60.84 -88.79
N THR A 225 -50.43 60.01 -87.77
CA THR A 225 -49.76 58.76 -87.32
C THR A 225 -48.34 58.84 -86.73
N CYS A 226 -48.13 58.46 -85.45
CA CYS A 226 -48.05 57.11 -84.86
C CYS A 226 -46.63 56.53 -84.93
N ALA A 227 -46.05 56.17 -83.77
CA ALA A 227 -45.12 55.04 -83.56
C ALA A 227 -44.52 55.16 -82.14
N THR A 228 -44.86 54.26 -81.23
CA THR A 228 -44.05 53.06 -80.93
C THR A 228 -42.75 53.43 -80.22
N TRP A 229 -42.77 53.35 -78.88
CA TRP A 229 -41.54 53.13 -78.13
C TRP A 229 -41.40 51.63 -77.89
N SER A 230 -40.50 51.07 -78.70
CA SER A 230 -40.02 49.71 -78.69
C SER A 230 -39.30 49.35 -77.41
N SER A 231 -39.55 48.14 -76.91
CA SER A 231 -38.64 47.41 -76.05
C SER A 231 -37.28 47.22 -76.74
N THR A 232 -36.18 47.36 -76.01
CA THR A 232 -35.03 46.48 -76.23
C THR A 232 -34.29 46.25 -74.90
N PRO A 233 -34.13 44.97 -74.50
CA PRO A 233 -33.28 44.53 -73.40
C PRO A 233 -31.85 44.32 -73.90
N THR A 234 -30.87 44.69 -73.09
CA THR A 234 -29.46 44.35 -73.36
C THR A 234 -28.94 43.47 -72.23
N ASN A 235 -28.73 42.22 -72.62
CA ASN A 235 -27.91 41.21 -71.95
C ASN A 235 -26.54 41.76 -71.52
N LEU A 236 -26.03 41.24 -70.39
CA LEU A 236 -24.66 40.74 -70.28
C LEU A 236 -24.63 39.81 -69.06
N GLU A 237 -24.91 38.53 -69.31
CA GLU A 237 -24.42 37.44 -68.48
C GLU A 237 -22.89 37.53 -68.45
N GLU A 238 -22.32 37.88 -67.30
CA GLU A 238 -20.92 37.62 -67.01
C GLU A 238 -20.82 36.36 -66.16
N LYS A 239 -20.48 35.28 -66.86
CA LYS A 239 -20.21 33.94 -66.36
C LYS A 239 -18.94 33.97 -65.51
N SER A 240 -19.08 34.24 -64.21
CA SER A 240 -18.03 34.03 -63.21
C SER A 240 -17.85 32.53 -62.96
N LYS A 241 -17.00 31.89 -63.77
CA LYS A 241 -16.64 30.47 -63.68
C LYS A 241 -15.31 30.23 -62.95
N GLY A 242 -14.99 31.05 -61.94
CA GLY A 242 -13.72 30.96 -61.19
C GLY A 242 -13.84 30.79 -59.67
N SER A 243 -15.02 30.97 -59.08
CA SER A 243 -15.20 31.01 -57.61
C SER A 243 -15.43 29.62 -56.97
N GLY A 244 -15.80 28.61 -57.77
CA GLY A 244 -16.10 27.27 -57.28
C GLY A 244 -14.85 26.45 -56.94
N GLU A 245 -13.87 26.41 -57.83
CA GLU A 245 -12.69 25.52 -57.70
C GLU A 245 -11.78 25.89 -56.52
N GLU A 246 -11.68 27.19 -56.20
CA GLU A 246 -10.84 27.66 -55.09
C GLU A 246 -11.49 27.45 -53.72
N ARG A 247 -12.83 27.60 -53.64
CA ARG A 247 -13.60 27.21 -52.45
C ARG A 247 -13.60 25.70 -52.27
N GLU A 248 -13.68 24.93 -53.36
CA GLU A 248 -13.64 23.48 -53.31
C GLU A 248 -12.25 22.96 -52.88
N LYS A 249 -11.16 23.59 -53.34
CA LYS A 249 -9.80 23.30 -52.85
C LYS A 249 -9.66 23.62 -51.36
N ASN A 250 -10.09 24.80 -50.92
CA ASN A 250 -10.03 25.20 -49.51
C ASN A 250 -10.82 24.25 -48.60
N LEU A 251 -12.03 23.84 -49.01
CA LEU A 251 -12.83 22.85 -48.27
C LEU A 251 -12.15 21.48 -48.21
N ARG A 252 -11.45 21.07 -49.27
CA ARG A 252 -10.71 19.80 -49.33
C ARG A 252 -9.50 19.80 -48.40
N ASP A 253 -8.75 20.91 -48.39
CA ASP A 253 -7.60 21.10 -47.50
C ASP A 253 -8.06 21.13 -46.02
N GLN A 254 -9.16 21.82 -45.74
CA GLN A 254 -9.74 21.90 -44.40
C GLN A 254 -10.30 20.55 -43.92
N LEU A 255 -10.92 19.76 -44.80
CA LEU A 255 -11.32 18.38 -44.51
C LEU A 255 -10.10 17.49 -44.23
N GLN A 256 -9.03 17.64 -45.00
CA GLN A 256 -7.81 16.85 -44.84
C GLN A 256 -7.10 17.18 -43.52
N GLU A 257 -7.03 18.46 -43.14
CA GLU A 257 -6.49 18.89 -41.85
C GLU A 257 -7.34 18.37 -40.67
N ARG A 258 -8.67 18.43 -40.78
CA ARG A 258 -9.56 17.85 -39.77
C ARG A 258 -9.42 16.33 -39.67
N ASN A 259 -9.19 15.65 -40.79
CA ASN A 259 -8.96 14.21 -40.80
C ASN A 259 -7.64 13.83 -40.09
N LEU A 260 -6.58 14.60 -40.31
CA LEU A 260 -5.31 14.42 -39.58
C LEU A 260 -5.47 14.68 -38.07
N GLN A 261 -6.24 15.69 -37.69
CA GLN A 261 -6.54 15.97 -36.28
C GLN A 261 -7.36 14.85 -35.63
N LEU A 262 -8.37 14.32 -36.33
CA LEU A 262 -9.14 13.17 -35.87
C LEU A 262 -8.26 11.94 -35.72
N GLN A 263 -7.38 11.67 -36.69
CA GLN A 263 -6.46 10.53 -36.61
C GLN A 263 -5.45 10.68 -35.46
N ALA A 264 -5.00 11.90 -35.15
CA ALA A 264 -4.16 12.16 -33.99
C ALA A 264 -4.92 11.94 -32.67
N LYS A 265 -6.18 12.39 -32.61
CA LYS A 265 -7.06 12.17 -31.46
C LYS A 265 -7.42 10.70 -31.26
N ASP A 266 -7.65 9.95 -32.33
CA ASP A 266 -7.89 8.50 -32.28
C ASP A 266 -6.68 7.75 -31.71
N LYS A 267 -5.46 8.18 -32.06
CA LYS A 267 -4.23 7.61 -31.46
C LYS A 267 -4.13 7.94 -29.97
N GLU A 268 -4.38 9.19 -29.59
CA GLU A 268 -4.40 9.62 -28.18
C GLU A 268 -5.46 8.84 -27.38
N CYS A 269 -6.66 8.62 -27.94
CA CYS A 269 -7.69 7.78 -27.33
C CYS A 269 -7.25 6.32 -27.19
N GLY A 270 -6.50 5.78 -28.15
CA GLY A 270 -5.93 4.44 -28.08
C GLY A 270 -4.87 4.29 -26.99
N GLU A 271 -3.98 5.29 -26.86
CA GLU A 271 -2.97 5.35 -25.80
C GLU A 271 -3.63 5.41 -24.42
N LEU A 272 -4.60 6.32 -24.22
CA LEU A 272 -5.35 6.41 -22.97
C LEU A 272 -6.12 5.13 -22.64
N HIS A 273 -6.68 4.44 -23.63
CA HIS A 273 -7.31 3.14 -23.40
C HIS A 273 -6.29 2.10 -22.89
N SER A 274 -5.10 2.07 -23.49
CA SER A 274 -4.06 1.14 -23.07
C SER A 274 -3.53 1.43 -21.66
N GLU A 275 -3.44 2.71 -21.27
CA GLU A 275 -3.09 3.11 -19.90
C GLU A 275 -4.18 2.69 -18.91
N LEU A 276 -5.45 2.87 -19.28
CA LEU A 276 -6.57 2.46 -18.44
C LEU A 276 -6.61 0.92 -18.25
N ASP A 277 -6.36 0.15 -19.30
CA ASP A 277 -6.28 -1.31 -19.24
C ASP A 277 -5.11 -1.76 -18.35
N SER A 278 -3.94 -1.13 -18.49
CA SER A 278 -2.79 -1.40 -17.62
C SER A 278 -3.10 -1.12 -16.15
N LEU A 279 -3.75 0.01 -15.85
CA LEU A 279 -4.13 0.36 -14.48
C LEU A 279 -5.20 -0.60 -13.92
N SER A 280 -6.13 -1.04 -14.77
CA SER A 280 -7.14 -2.04 -14.41
C SER A 280 -6.50 -3.39 -14.04
N ASP A 281 -5.50 -3.83 -14.80
CA ASP A 281 -4.74 -5.04 -14.50
C ASP A 281 -3.96 -4.95 -13.18
N GLU A 282 -3.35 -3.80 -12.91
CA GLU A 282 -2.69 -3.52 -11.62
C GLU A 282 -3.66 -3.55 -10.45
N TYR A 283 -4.85 -2.95 -10.62
CA TYR A 283 -5.92 -2.99 -9.62
C TYR A 283 -6.37 -4.43 -9.33
N LEU A 284 -6.61 -5.24 -10.37
CA LEU A 284 -6.98 -6.65 -10.22
C LEU A 284 -5.87 -7.50 -9.60
N SER A 285 -4.60 -7.17 -9.88
CA SER A 285 -3.44 -7.79 -9.22
C SER A 285 -3.40 -7.46 -7.73
N CYS A 286 -3.59 -6.20 -7.37
CA CYS A 286 -3.68 -5.75 -5.98
C CYS A 286 -4.82 -6.44 -5.23
N LEU A 287 -6.00 -6.54 -5.86
CA LEU A 287 -7.17 -7.21 -5.29
C LEU A 287 -6.88 -8.70 -4.99
N ARG A 288 -6.20 -9.40 -5.92
CA ARG A 288 -5.79 -10.80 -5.72
C ARG A 288 -4.81 -10.97 -4.56
N LYS A 289 -3.82 -10.07 -4.43
CA LYS A 289 -2.87 -10.08 -3.31
C LYS A 289 -3.58 -9.86 -1.97
N LEU A 290 -4.52 -8.91 -1.90
CA LEU A 290 -5.32 -8.67 -0.71
C LEU A 290 -6.16 -9.90 -0.32
N GLN A 291 -6.76 -10.58 -1.30
CA GLN A 291 -7.49 -11.83 -1.05
C GLN A 291 -6.55 -12.91 -0.50
N GLN A 292 -5.36 -13.06 -1.06
CA GLN A 292 -4.38 -14.02 -0.58
C GLN A 292 -3.93 -13.71 0.86
N CYS A 293 -3.60 -12.46 1.18
CA CYS A 293 -3.25 -12.06 2.55
C CYS A 293 -4.40 -12.33 3.52
N ARG A 294 -5.65 -12.12 3.09
CA ARG A 294 -6.84 -12.42 3.91
C ARG A 294 -6.99 -13.92 4.15
N GLU A 295 -6.74 -14.75 3.16
CA GLU A 295 -6.78 -16.21 3.29
C GLU A 295 -5.68 -16.73 4.20
N GLU A 296 -4.46 -16.19 4.10
CA GLU A 296 -3.34 -16.53 4.97
C GLU A 296 -3.60 -16.12 6.42
N LEU A 297 -4.18 -14.93 6.63
CA LEU A 297 -4.61 -14.49 7.96
C LEU A 297 -5.71 -15.39 8.53
N ASN A 298 -6.67 -15.80 7.71
CA ASN A 298 -7.72 -16.73 8.12
C ASN A 298 -7.17 -18.13 8.44
N ARG A 299 -6.13 -18.60 7.74
CA ARG A 299 -5.41 -19.84 8.08
C ARG A 299 -4.63 -19.72 9.39
N GLY A 300 -4.01 -18.57 9.64
CA GLY A 300 -3.30 -18.28 10.90
C GLY A 300 -4.23 -18.14 12.11
N GLN A 301 -5.48 -17.72 11.89
CA GLN A 301 -6.51 -17.62 12.93
C GLN A 301 -7.29 -18.92 13.16
N GLN A 302 -7.08 -19.98 12.36
CA GLN A 302 -7.64 -21.28 12.73
C GLN A 302 -6.90 -21.79 13.98
N PRO A 303 -7.60 -21.98 15.12
CA PRO A 303 -6.97 -22.59 16.28
C PRO A 303 -6.47 -23.98 15.86
N PRO A 304 -5.29 -24.43 16.34
CA PRO A 304 -4.77 -25.74 15.98
C PRO A 304 -5.88 -26.76 16.26
N HIS A 305 -6.21 -27.58 15.26
CA HIS A 305 -7.17 -28.68 15.41
C HIS A 305 -6.91 -29.33 16.76
N ARG A 306 -7.81 -29.08 17.72
CA ARG A 306 -7.72 -29.60 19.08
C ARG A 306 -7.70 -31.11 18.94
N ARG A 307 -6.50 -31.70 18.89
CA ARG A 307 -6.31 -33.12 19.16
C ARG A 307 -6.82 -33.31 20.58
N ARG A 308 -7.98 -33.92 20.64
CA ARG A 308 -8.72 -34.48 21.77
C ARG A 308 -7.80 -34.88 22.93
N CYS A 309 -7.39 -33.92 23.75
CA CYS A 309 -6.60 -34.16 24.96
C CYS A 309 -6.97 -33.08 25.96
N GLY A 310 -7.69 -33.46 27.03
CA GLY A 310 -8.00 -32.54 28.12
C GLY A 310 -9.38 -32.65 28.76
N CYS A 311 -9.95 -33.85 28.91
CA CYS A 311 -11.16 -34.05 29.74
C CYS A 311 -10.89 -33.98 31.26
N TRP A 312 -9.62 -33.90 31.69
CA TRP A 312 -9.24 -34.04 33.10
C TRP A 312 -9.02 -32.71 33.83
N LEU A 313 -8.74 -31.62 33.10
CA LEU A 313 -8.52 -30.28 33.69
C LEU A 313 -9.74 -29.75 34.45
N PRO A 314 -10.98 -29.86 33.93
CA PRO A 314 -12.16 -29.43 34.69
C PRO A 314 -12.38 -30.26 35.96
N ALA A 315 -12.14 -31.57 35.89
CA ALA A 315 -12.27 -32.46 37.05
C ALA A 315 -11.26 -32.11 38.16
N LEU A 316 -10.03 -31.75 37.78
CA LEU A 316 -8.97 -31.39 38.72
C LEU A 316 -9.28 -30.07 39.45
N ILE A 317 -9.88 -29.11 38.76
CA ILE A 317 -10.34 -27.85 39.37
C ILE A 317 -11.46 -28.10 40.39
N VAL A 318 -12.42 -28.98 40.07
CA VAL A 318 -13.50 -29.33 40.99
C VAL A 318 -12.97 -29.99 42.26
N VAL A 319 -12.02 -30.93 42.13
CA VAL A 319 -11.40 -31.60 43.29
C VAL A 319 -10.69 -30.59 44.19
N ILE A 320 -9.92 -29.66 43.62
CA ILE A 320 -9.22 -28.62 44.40
C ILE A 320 -10.23 -27.70 45.11
N ALA A 321 -11.28 -27.27 44.40
CA ALA A 321 -12.32 -26.42 44.99
C ALA A 321 -13.05 -27.11 46.15
N THR A 322 -13.37 -28.41 46.00
CA THR A 322 -13.99 -29.19 47.08
C THR A 322 -13.06 -29.39 48.27
N ALA A 323 -11.76 -29.58 48.06
CA ALA A 323 -10.78 -29.71 49.13
C ALA A 323 -10.61 -28.41 49.92
N LEU A 324 -10.60 -27.26 49.22
CA LEU A 324 -10.53 -25.94 49.85
C LEU A 324 -11.80 -25.61 50.64
N ALA A 325 -12.98 -25.94 50.11
CA ALA A 325 -14.24 -25.76 50.81
C ALA A 325 -14.32 -26.61 52.09
N ALA A 326 -13.86 -27.87 52.03
CA ALA A 326 -13.80 -28.75 53.20
C ALA A 326 -12.79 -28.25 54.24
N PHE A 327 -11.65 -27.70 53.80
CA PHE A 327 -10.65 -27.14 54.71
C PHE A 327 -11.20 -25.91 55.44
N LEU A 328 -11.87 -25.00 54.73
CA LEU A 328 -12.47 -23.80 55.32
C LEU A 328 -13.63 -24.13 56.28
N ALA A 329 -14.48 -25.09 55.92
CA ALA A 329 -15.56 -25.53 56.80
C ALA A 329 -15.04 -26.20 58.08
N ASN A 330 -13.90 -26.90 58.00
CA ASN A 330 -13.27 -27.52 59.17
C ASN A 330 -12.60 -26.48 60.09
N THR A 331 -12.03 -25.41 59.52
CA THR A 331 -11.47 -24.30 60.32
C THR A 331 -12.55 -23.47 61.03
N ASP A 332 -13.73 -23.31 60.43
CA ASP A 332 -14.85 -22.60 61.05
C ASP A 332 -15.48 -23.39 62.22
N SER A 333 -15.33 -24.71 62.25
CA SER A 333 -15.81 -25.57 63.33
C SER A 333 -14.92 -25.59 64.59
N VAL A 334 -13.71 -25.03 64.51
CA VAL A 334 -12.72 -25.01 65.62
C VAL A 334 -12.78 -23.69 66.42
N VAL A 335 -13.56 -22.70 65.97
CA VAL A 335 -13.61 -21.35 66.56
C VAL A 335 -14.93 -21.04 67.29
N ILE A 336 -15.70 -22.06 67.69
CA ILE A 336 -16.90 -21.89 68.56
C ILE A 336 -16.67 -22.58 69.91
#